data_AF-A0A2R4FUU2-F1
#
_entry.id   AF-A0A2R4FUU2-F1
#
_cell.length_a   1.000
_cell.length_b   1.000
_cell.length_c   1.000
_cell.angle_alpha   90.00
_cell.angle_beta   90.00
_cell.angle_gamma   90.00
#
_symmetry.space_group_name_H-M   'P 1'
#
loop_
_entity.id
_entity.type
_entity.pdbx_description
1 polymer ?
#
loop_
_entity_poly.entity_id
_entity_poly.type
_entity_poly.pdbx_seq_one_letter_code
_entity_poly.pdbx_strand_id
1 'polypeptide(L)'
;MVGEVPGPITFAGELRRRRTGQGFTLTELAGRINYSKSHLSKIESGVKRPSVDLARRCDQELNADGALARLVDAPSYDPPPETATPSEVWVMRMNADGSGEFTAFDRRTVLTAAASMMSWAIIPARGRPQAADFALPTFRTWLDQMRLLGQGVDPATMIHMLVGATNSIRALAAEARGETRVAALRLAARFAEYTGWMAQEQGDEGAAWWWTQRAVDLATSGGDHELPTYALVRRAELALYRDDSRSVVALAEQAEQRASSSRVAAFAAQRAAQGYALAGDDRACRQALDRAATLMTHAAGETSAEPALGSLTMRDPVAFTTGWCLFDLGRPAESAEILGAELDRLPATMHRTRSRYGARLALALANSGELERACEVLRSVLEQASTVDSATVRHDLRHLSRTLRRWRTEGAVNEAMPLLLDVLRRDNQPPSDYRL
;
A
#
# COMPACT_ATOMS: atom_id res chain seq x y z
N MET A 1 35.11 -4.46 -41.55
CA MET A 1 33.71 -4.07 -41.22
C MET A 1 33.70 -3.71 -39.74
N VAL A 2 33.30 -2.48 -39.39
CA VAL A 2 32.98 -2.15 -37.99
C VAL A 2 31.51 -2.52 -37.81
N GLY A 3 31.21 -3.40 -36.85
CA GLY A 3 29.81 -3.68 -36.50
C GLY A 3 29.25 -2.50 -35.74
N GLU A 4 28.10 -1.97 -36.16
CA GLU A 4 27.35 -1.03 -35.34
C GLU A 4 26.93 -1.74 -34.05
N VAL A 5 27.46 -1.27 -32.90
CA VAL A 5 26.92 -1.64 -31.59
C VAL A 5 25.51 -1.06 -31.53
N PRO A 6 24.45 -1.86 -31.36
CA PRO A 6 23.10 -1.33 -31.29
C PRO A 6 23.00 -0.31 -30.16
N GLY A 7 22.50 0.88 -30.48
CA GLY A 7 22.25 1.92 -29.48
C GLY A 7 21.28 1.42 -28.41
N PRO A 8 21.33 1.98 -27.18
CA PRO A 8 20.50 1.51 -26.06
C PRO A 8 19.03 1.48 -26.46
N ILE A 9 18.38 0.33 -26.24
CA ILE A 9 16.98 0.11 -26.64
C ILE A 9 16.12 1.12 -25.86
N THR A 10 15.48 2.04 -26.59
CA THR A 10 14.56 3.03 -25.99
C THR A 10 13.13 2.54 -26.10
N PHE A 11 12.29 2.91 -25.13
CA PHE A 11 10.84 2.67 -25.18
C PHE A 11 10.22 3.11 -26.51
N ALA A 12 10.61 4.29 -27.01
CA ALA A 12 10.12 4.84 -28.27
C ALA A 12 10.48 3.96 -29.49
N GLY A 13 11.72 3.49 -29.55
CA GLY A 13 12.19 2.59 -30.61
C GLY A 13 11.52 1.21 -30.56
N GLU A 14 11.41 0.61 -29.37
CA GLU A 14 10.82 -0.71 -29.18
C GLU A 14 9.29 -0.71 -29.42
N LEU A 15 8.58 0.32 -28.93
CA LEU A 15 7.16 0.54 -29.21
C LEU A 15 6.93 0.61 -30.73
N ARG A 16 7.72 1.45 -31.42
CA ARG A 16 7.63 1.60 -32.87
C ARG A 16 7.87 0.27 -33.58
N ARG A 17 8.97 -0.43 -33.24
CA ARG A 17 9.36 -1.72 -33.83
C ARG A 17 8.23 -2.74 -33.74
N ARG A 18 7.69 -2.96 -32.53
CA ARG A 18 6.61 -3.94 -32.29
C ARG A 18 5.32 -3.53 -32.96
N ARG A 19 4.90 -2.27 -32.83
CA ARG A 19 3.69 -1.75 -33.47
C ARG A 19 3.74 -1.93 -34.99
N THR A 20 4.86 -1.60 -35.64
CA THR A 20 5.01 -1.81 -37.10
C THR A 20 5.15 -3.29 -37.47
N GLY A 21 5.75 -4.13 -36.61
CA GLY A 21 5.85 -5.57 -36.83
C GLY A 21 4.50 -6.29 -36.85
N GLN A 22 3.50 -5.74 -36.15
CA GLN A 22 2.10 -6.22 -36.17
C GLN A 22 1.20 -5.41 -37.13
N GLY A 23 1.78 -4.54 -37.96
CA GLY A 23 1.06 -3.77 -38.98
C GLY A 23 0.19 -2.60 -38.48
N PHE A 24 0.01 -2.44 -37.15
CA PHE A 24 -0.85 -1.39 -36.60
C PHE A 24 -0.32 0.03 -36.89
N THR A 25 -1.22 0.95 -37.23
CA THR A 25 -0.92 2.39 -37.20
C THR A 25 -0.92 2.95 -35.77
N LEU A 26 -0.34 4.14 -35.60
CA LEU A 26 -0.45 4.91 -34.35
C LEU A 26 -1.91 5.26 -33.98
N THR A 27 -2.84 5.25 -34.94
CA THR A 27 -4.26 5.52 -34.67
C THR A 27 -4.94 4.29 -34.07
N GLU A 28 -4.70 3.10 -34.64
CA GLU A 28 -5.30 1.84 -34.18
C GLU A 28 -4.75 1.42 -32.82
N LEU A 29 -3.43 1.47 -32.61
CA LEU A 29 -2.85 1.16 -31.31
C LEU A 29 -3.38 2.12 -30.23
N ALA A 30 -3.46 3.42 -30.52
CA ALA A 30 -4.01 4.41 -29.59
C ALA A 30 -5.48 4.12 -29.21
N GLY A 31 -6.32 3.76 -30.20
CA GLY A 31 -7.71 3.37 -29.99
C GLY A 31 -7.89 2.05 -29.21
N ARG A 32 -6.93 1.13 -29.33
CA ARG A 32 -6.86 -0.11 -28.55
C ARG A 32 -6.49 0.16 -27.08
N ILE A 33 -5.35 0.81 -26.83
CA ILE A 33 -4.86 1.10 -25.46
C ILE A 33 -5.63 2.22 -24.74
N ASN A 34 -6.66 2.82 -25.35
CA ASN A 34 -7.44 3.95 -24.84
C ASN A 34 -6.63 5.25 -24.56
N TYR A 35 -5.59 5.53 -25.36
CA TYR A 35 -4.87 6.81 -25.35
C TYR A 35 -5.14 7.63 -26.62
N SER A 36 -4.83 8.93 -26.62
CA SER A 36 -4.97 9.73 -27.85
C SER A 36 -3.76 9.55 -28.77
N LYS A 37 -3.99 9.53 -30.09
CA LYS A 37 -2.93 9.47 -31.12
C LYS A 37 -1.85 10.53 -30.90
N SER A 38 -2.24 11.75 -30.48
CA SER A 38 -1.31 12.86 -30.18
C SER A 38 -0.43 12.57 -28.96
N HIS A 39 -0.95 11.89 -27.93
CA HIS A 39 -0.17 11.47 -26.77
C HIS A 39 0.80 10.34 -27.15
N LEU A 40 0.32 9.30 -27.82
CA LEU A 40 1.14 8.15 -28.23
C LEU A 40 2.23 8.55 -29.23
N SER A 41 1.92 9.44 -30.18
CA SER A 41 2.89 9.99 -31.13
C SER A 41 3.99 10.82 -30.46
N LYS A 42 3.73 11.48 -29.31
CA LYS A 42 4.76 12.19 -28.53
C LYS A 42 5.65 11.23 -27.73
N ILE A 43 5.18 10.03 -27.44
CA ILE A 43 5.97 8.98 -26.77
C ILE A 43 6.84 8.24 -27.81
N GLU A 44 6.27 7.86 -28.95
CA GLU A 44 7.02 7.17 -30.02
C GLU A 44 8.08 8.07 -30.70
N SER A 45 7.99 9.40 -30.53
CA SER A 45 9.03 10.35 -30.93
C SER A 45 9.99 10.75 -29.80
N GLY A 46 9.85 10.18 -28.59
CA GLY A 46 10.69 10.48 -27.43
C GLY A 46 10.43 11.84 -26.75
N VAL A 47 9.53 12.67 -27.28
CA VAL A 47 9.18 14.01 -26.77
C VAL A 47 8.52 13.96 -25.39
N LYS A 48 7.85 12.86 -25.04
CA LYS A 48 7.25 12.62 -23.73
C LYS A 48 7.63 11.23 -23.21
N ARG A 49 7.99 11.13 -21.93
CA ARG A 49 8.15 9.84 -21.24
C ARG A 49 6.80 9.12 -21.12
N PRO A 50 6.73 7.79 -21.33
CA PRO A 50 5.54 6.99 -21.06
C PRO A 50 5.20 6.94 -19.56
N SER A 51 3.95 6.61 -19.24
CA SER A 51 3.55 6.10 -17.92
C SER A 51 3.66 4.57 -17.89
N VAL A 52 3.77 3.99 -16.70
CA VAL A 52 3.80 2.52 -16.55
C VAL A 52 2.46 1.89 -16.97
N ASP A 53 1.32 2.53 -16.66
CA ASP A 53 -0.01 2.17 -17.19
C ASP A 53 -0.05 2.12 -18.73
N LEU A 54 0.56 3.07 -19.43
CA LEU A 54 0.65 3.04 -20.90
C LEU A 54 1.55 1.91 -21.37
N ALA A 55 2.69 1.69 -20.70
CA ALA A 55 3.62 0.63 -21.05
C ALA A 55 2.99 -0.76 -20.95
N ARG A 56 2.32 -1.09 -19.83
CA ARG A 56 1.61 -2.37 -19.66
C ARG A 56 0.52 -2.58 -20.71
N ARG A 57 -0.26 -1.54 -21.05
CA ARG A 57 -1.28 -1.63 -22.12
C ARG A 57 -0.66 -1.86 -23.49
N CYS A 58 0.49 -1.23 -23.77
CA CYS A 58 1.25 -1.51 -24.99
C CYS A 58 1.85 -2.93 -24.96
N ASP A 59 2.33 -3.44 -23.82
CA ASP A 59 2.82 -4.82 -23.72
C ASP A 59 1.70 -5.84 -23.97
N GLN A 60 0.49 -5.57 -23.47
CA GLN A 60 -0.70 -6.41 -23.67
C GLN A 60 -1.15 -6.41 -25.14
N GLU A 61 -1.43 -5.25 -25.73
CA GLU A 61 -1.90 -5.16 -27.13
C GLU A 61 -0.83 -5.57 -28.16
N LEU A 62 0.46 -5.48 -27.82
CA LEU A 62 1.57 -5.86 -28.70
C LEU A 62 2.21 -7.21 -28.35
N ASN A 63 1.62 -7.99 -27.41
CA ASN A 63 2.13 -9.30 -26.96
C ASN A 63 3.65 -9.27 -26.71
N ALA A 64 4.06 -8.43 -25.76
CA ALA A 64 5.46 -8.04 -25.60
C ALA A 64 6.11 -8.38 -24.25
N ASP A 65 5.41 -9.12 -23.39
CA ASP A 65 5.98 -9.81 -22.21
C ASP A 65 6.79 -8.87 -21.30
N GLY A 66 6.23 -7.70 -20.99
CA GLY A 66 6.88 -6.68 -20.14
C GLY A 66 8.11 -6.01 -20.76
N ALA A 67 8.38 -6.20 -22.06
CA ALA A 67 9.55 -5.58 -22.71
C ALA A 67 9.42 -4.06 -22.78
N LEU A 68 8.21 -3.51 -22.88
CA LEU A 68 7.98 -2.06 -22.85
C LEU A 68 7.93 -1.53 -21.42
N ALA A 69 7.30 -2.24 -20.48
CA ALA A 69 7.27 -1.89 -19.06
C ALA A 69 8.68 -1.77 -18.46
N ARG A 70 9.59 -2.72 -18.75
CA ARG A 70 10.98 -2.71 -18.26
C ARG A 70 11.80 -1.51 -18.78
N LEU A 71 11.40 -0.91 -19.91
CA LEU A 71 12.01 0.28 -20.51
C LEU A 71 11.45 1.61 -19.96
N VAL A 72 10.50 1.55 -19.01
CA VAL A 72 10.06 2.73 -18.26
C VAL A 72 10.84 2.79 -16.95
N ASP A 73 11.76 3.75 -16.84
CA ASP A 73 12.33 4.12 -15.56
C ASP A 73 11.23 4.77 -14.70
N ALA A 74 10.71 4.03 -13.74
CA ALA A 74 10.02 4.62 -12.59
C ALA A 74 10.99 5.57 -11.87
N PRO A 75 10.54 6.72 -11.35
CA PRO A 75 11.40 7.63 -10.60
C PRO A 75 11.87 6.93 -9.33
N SER A 76 13.19 6.77 -9.18
CA SER A 76 13.80 6.16 -7.99
C SER A 76 13.33 6.89 -6.73
N TYR A 77 12.64 6.18 -5.85
CA TYR A 77 11.95 6.79 -4.72
C TYR A 77 12.91 7.16 -3.58
N ASP A 78 13.57 8.32 -3.71
CA ASP A 78 14.33 8.94 -2.64
C ASP A 78 13.44 9.10 -1.39
N PRO A 79 13.82 8.54 -0.23
CA PRO A 79 13.07 8.71 0.99
C PRO A 79 13.16 10.17 1.48
N PRO A 80 12.13 10.68 2.19
CA PRO A 80 12.28 11.94 2.90
C PRO A 80 13.45 11.84 3.90
N PRO A 81 14.26 12.91 4.08
CA PRO A 81 15.47 12.84 4.89
C PRO A 81 15.15 12.50 6.35
N GLU A 82 15.99 11.67 6.98
CA GLU A 82 15.88 11.30 8.40
C GLU A 82 16.07 12.53 9.30
N THR A 83 14.96 13.13 9.72
CA THR A 83 14.91 14.22 10.71
C THR A 83 14.78 13.72 12.15
N ALA A 84 14.87 12.40 12.35
CA ALA A 84 14.65 11.75 13.64
C ALA A 84 15.74 12.13 14.66
N THR A 85 15.38 12.83 15.74
CA THR A 85 16.31 13.22 16.80
C THR A 85 15.98 12.52 18.13
N PRO A 86 16.97 12.02 18.91
CA PRO A 86 16.71 11.28 20.15
C PRO A 86 15.97 12.06 21.26
N SER A 87 15.81 13.37 21.09
CA SER A 87 15.16 14.28 22.05
C SER A 87 13.66 14.49 21.81
N GLU A 88 13.08 13.98 20.72
CA GLU A 88 11.72 14.29 20.28
C GLU A 88 10.61 14.26 21.36
N VAL A 89 9.79 15.32 21.35
CA VAL A 89 8.50 15.39 22.04
C VAL A 89 7.39 15.20 21.02
N TRP A 90 6.44 14.34 21.35
CA TRP A 90 5.26 14.09 20.54
C TRP A 90 4.12 15.01 20.99
N VAL A 91 3.67 15.88 20.09
CA VAL A 91 2.57 16.81 20.32
C VAL A 91 1.36 16.34 19.54
N MET A 92 0.27 16.09 20.26
CA MET A 92 -1.06 15.97 19.68
C MET A 92 -1.74 17.32 19.86
N ARG A 93 -1.97 18.03 18.76
CA ARG A 93 -2.91 19.16 18.74
C ARG A 93 -4.31 18.59 18.65
N MET A 94 -5.25 19.16 19.38
CA MET A 94 -6.68 18.99 19.11
C MET A 94 -7.21 20.32 18.60
N ASN A 95 -7.94 20.27 17.50
CA ASN A 95 -8.70 21.39 16.95
C ASN A 95 -10.06 21.49 17.67
N ALA A 96 -10.75 22.62 17.51
CA ALA A 96 -12.00 22.90 18.22
C ALA A 96 -13.18 22.00 17.79
N ASP A 97 -13.09 21.34 16.64
CA ASP A 97 -14.04 20.36 16.11
C ASP A 97 -13.79 18.93 16.65
N GLY A 98 -12.71 18.71 17.41
CA GLY A 98 -12.28 17.40 17.88
C GLY A 98 -11.40 16.62 16.90
N SER A 99 -11.09 17.17 15.71
CA SER A 99 -10.03 16.63 14.86
C SER A 99 -8.66 16.85 15.53
N GLY A 100 -7.68 16.02 15.21
CA GLY A 100 -6.34 16.14 15.78
C GLY A 100 -5.24 16.12 14.73
N GLU A 101 -4.17 16.83 15.02
CA GLU A 101 -2.93 16.82 14.25
C GLU A 101 -1.81 16.27 15.13
N PHE A 102 -1.13 15.23 14.66
CA PHE A 102 0.08 14.72 15.30
C PHE A 102 1.32 15.37 14.68
N THR A 103 2.19 15.96 15.50
CA THR A 103 3.49 16.48 15.08
C THR A 103 4.58 16.10 16.07
N ALA A 104 5.68 15.55 15.55
CA ALA A 104 6.90 15.33 16.30
C ALA A 104 7.78 16.59 16.21
N PHE A 105 8.28 17.06 17.36
CA PHE A 105 9.13 18.24 17.47
C PHE A 105 10.39 17.91 18.27
N ASP A 106 11.51 18.59 18.01
CA ASP A 106 12.60 18.60 19.00
C ASP A 106 12.12 19.25 20.31
N ARG A 107 12.66 18.75 21.41
CA ARG A 107 12.38 19.20 22.78
C ARG A 107 12.63 20.69 22.97
N ARG A 108 13.65 21.28 22.33
CA ARG A 108 13.95 22.71 22.45
C ARG A 108 12.82 23.54 21.83
N THR A 109 12.35 23.14 20.64
CA THR A 109 11.25 23.80 19.93
C THR A 109 9.98 23.86 20.77
N VAL A 110 9.59 22.74 21.40
CA VAL A 110 8.40 22.70 22.29
C VAL A 110 8.59 23.59 23.52
N LEU A 111 9.77 23.56 24.15
CA LEU A 111 10.08 24.42 25.31
C LEU A 111 10.06 25.92 24.97
N THR A 112 10.32 26.30 23.71
CA THR A 112 10.21 27.70 23.25
C THR A 112 8.82 28.10 22.74
N ALA A 113 8.00 27.16 22.24
CA ALA A 113 6.72 27.45 21.59
C ALA A 113 5.49 27.41 22.52
N ALA A 114 5.65 26.90 23.76
CA ALA A 114 4.56 26.56 24.68
C ALA A 114 3.64 27.73 25.11
N ALA A 115 3.96 28.99 24.81
CA ALA A 115 3.17 30.16 25.22
C ALA A 115 1.97 30.47 24.30
N SER A 116 1.97 29.97 23.06
CA SER A 116 0.98 30.36 22.02
C SER A 116 0.26 29.17 21.37
N MET A 117 0.41 27.96 21.92
CA MET A 117 -0.30 26.75 21.47
C MET A 117 -0.99 26.09 22.66
N MET A 118 -2.29 25.81 22.56
CA MET A 118 -2.99 24.91 23.49
C MET A 118 -2.69 23.43 23.17
N SER A 119 -1.40 23.10 23.17
CA SER A 119 -0.86 21.78 22.84
C SER A 119 -0.75 20.91 24.09
N TRP A 120 -1.48 19.79 24.12
CA TRP A 120 -1.36 18.79 25.18
C TRP A 120 -0.13 17.91 24.92
N ALA A 121 1.03 18.34 25.40
CA ALA A 121 2.25 17.53 25.34
C ALA A 121 2.10 16.30 26.24
N ILE A 122 2.06 15.10 25.65
CA ILE A 122 1.92 13.83 26.40
C ILE A 122 3.27 13.43 27.00
N ILE A 123 3.72 14.23 27.98
CA ILE A 123 4.89 13.95 28.81
C ILE A 123 4.48 12.89 29.84
N PRO A 124 5.06 11.68 29.82
CA PRO A 124 4.70 10.67 30.80
C PRO A 124 5.15 11.07 32.21
N ALA A 125 4.21 11.01 33.15
CA ALA A 125 4.51 11.11 34.58
C ALA A 125 5.25 9.86 35.05
N ARG A 126 6.20 10.02 35.99
CA ARG A 126 7.00 8.91 36.53
C ARG A 126 6.10 7.88 37.24
N GLY A 127 5.90 6.74 36.60
CA GLY A 127 5.18 5.59 37.13
C GLY A 127 6.05 4.68 38.01
N ARG A 128 5.56 3.45 38.18
CA ARG A 128 6.25 2.37 38.94
C ARG A 128 6.53 1.22 37.98
N PRO A 129 7.71 0.57 38.02
CA PRO A 129 8.07 -0.48 37.06
C PRO A 129 7.02 -1.60 36.89
N GLN A 130 6.37 -1.99 38.00
CA GLN A 130 5.31 -3.01 38.06
C GLN A 130 4.06 -2.68 37.20
N ALA A 131 3.87 -1.41 36.82
CA ALA A 131 2.77 -1.02 35.94
C ALA A 131 2.95 -1.58 34.51
N ALA A 132 4.21 -1.77 34.07
CA ALA A 132 4.49 -2.35 32.76
C ALA A 132 4.12 -3.83 32.70
N ASP A 133 4.51 -4.61 33.71
CA ASP A 133 4.19 -6.05 33.81
C ASP A 133 2.68 -6.31 33.78
N PHE A 134 1.90 -5.44 34.44
CA PHE A 134 0.43 -5.49 34.45
C PHE A 134 -0.19 -5.07 33.11
N ALA A 135 0.31 -3.99 32.48
CA ALA A 135 -0.33 -3.39 31.32
C ALA A 135 0.01 -4.07 29.97
N LEU A 136 1.22 -4.61 29.80
CA LEU A 136 1.65 -5.18 28.52
C LEU A 136 0.78 -6.33 27.99
N PRO A 137 0.25 -7.27 28.82
CA PRO A 137 -0.73 -8.25 28.37
C PRO A 137 -2.01 -7.61 27.80
N THR A 138 -2.53 -6.55 28.44
CA THR A 138 -3.70 -5.81 27.96
C THR A 138 -3.41 -5.11 26.64
N PHE A 139 -2.25 -4.44 26.51
CA PHE A 139 -1.83 -3.80 25.25
C PHE A 139 -1.64 -4.83 24.11
N ARG A 140 -1.18 -6.06 24.40
CA ARG A 140 -1.11 -7.14 23.40
C ARG A 140 -2.49 -7.50 22.86
N THR A 141 -3.44 -7.83 23.73
CA THR A 141 -4.83 -8.11 23.32
C THR A 141 -5.47 -6.91 22.61
N TRP A 142 -5.17 -5.68 23.06
CA TRP A 142 -5.71 -4.47 22.46
C TRP A 142 -5.17 -4.20 21.04
N LEU A 143 -3.92 -4.59 20.73
CA LEU A 143 -3.38 -4.52 19.37
C LEU A 143 -4.20 -5.36 18.39
N ASP A 144 -4.60 -6.57 18.77
CA ASP A 144 -5.39 -7.45 17.91
C ASP A 144 -6.83 -6.94 17.76
N GLN A 145 -7.42 -6.36 18.82
CA GLN A 145 -8.71 -5.67 18.72
C GLN A 145 -8.64 -4.41 17.84
N MET A 146 -7.55 -3.62 17.93
CA MET A 146 -7.29 -2.49 17.03
C MET A 146 -7.15 -2.96 15.56
N ARG A 147 -6.48 -4.09 15.33
CA ARG A 147 -6.31 -4.68 13.99
C ARG A 147 -7.61 -5.17 13.37
N LEU A 148 -8.57 -5.61 14.19
CA LEU A 148 -9.94 -5.94 13.78
C LEU A 148 -10.79 -4.68 13.56
N LEU A 149 -10.84 -3.79 14.56
CA LEU A 149 -11.60 -2.53 14.51
C LEU A 149 -11.23 -1.68 13.29
N GLY A 150 -9.93 -1.58 13.01
CA GLY A 150 -9.41 -0.83 11.88
C GLY A 150 -9.95 -1.32 10.53
N GLN A 151 -10.44 -2.55 10.37
CA GLN A 151 -11.04 -3.01 9.11
C GLN A 151 -12.36 -2.30 8.77
N GLY A 152 -13.04 -1.69 9.76
CA GLY A 152 -14.29 -0.95 9.59
C GLY A 152 -14.23 0.54 9.95
N VAL A 153 -13.22 0.99 10.70
CA VAL A 153 -13.02 2.39 11.11
C VAL A 153 -12.07 3.11 10.14
N ASP A 154 -12.25 4.41 9.97
CA ASP A 154 -11.42 5.27 9.13
C ASP A 154 -9.95 5.32 9.60
N PRO A 155 -8.99 5.65 8.73
CA PRO A 155 -7.57 5.62 9.10
C PRO A 155 -7.17 6.70 10.11
N ALA A 156 -7.81 7.87 10.09
CA ALA A 156 -7.45 9.00 10.95
C ALA A 156 -7.82 8.72 12.42
N THR A 157 -9.04 8.24 12.69
CA THR A 157 -9.47 7.78 14.03
C THR A 157 -8.54 6.70 14.55
N MET A 158 -8.19 5.72 13.71
CA MET A 158 -7.25 4.66 14.10
C MET A 158 -5.85 5.18 14.43
N ILE A 159 -5.30 6.13 13.67
CA ILE A 159 -4.00 6.75 13.98
C ILE A 159 -4.02 7.38 15.38
N HIS A 160 -5.05 8.15 15.73
CA HIS A 160 -5.14 8.78 17.06
C HIS A 160 -5.07 7.75 18.20
N MET A 161 -5.81 6.64 18.09
CA MET A 161 -5.79 5.57 19.10
C MET A 161 -4.43 4.88 19.18
N LEU A 162 -3.81 4.58 18.04
CA LEU A 162 -2.54 3.85 17.96
C LEU A 162 -1.34 4.71 18.38
N VAL A 163 -1.35 6.01 18.11
CA VAL A 163 -0.35 6.97 18.59
C VAL A 163 -0.38 7.07 20.11
N GLY A 164 -1.58 7.22 20.70
CA GLY A 164 -1.77 7.25 22.15
C GLY A 164 -1.29 5.95 22.83
N ALA A 165 -1.62 4.80 22.24
CA ALA A 165 -1.12 3.50 22.70
C ALA A 165 0.40 3.38 22.59
N THR A 166 0.99 3.74 21.43
CA THR A 166 2.44 3.69 21.20
C THR A 166 3.20 4.56 22.20
N ASN A 167 2.72 5.78 22.47
CA ASN A 167 3.37 6.67 23.44
C ASN A 167 3.26 6.13 24.88
N SER A 168 2.11 5.55 25.23
CA SER A 168 1.89 4.92 26.54
C SER A 168 2.82 3.73 26.77
N ILE A 169 3.01 2.88 25.76
CA ILE A 169 3.93 1.73 25.86
C ILE A 169 5.40 2.21 25.88
N ARG A 170 5.76 3.25 25.10
CA ARG A 170 7.09 3.91 25.18
C ARG A 170 7.39 4.48 26.56
N ALA A 171 6.39 5.04 27.25
CA ALA A 171 6.53 5.52 28.62
C ALA A 171 6.84 4.36 29.59
N LEU A 172 6.05 3.29 29.55
CA LEU A 172 6.30 2.08 30.33
C LEU A 172 7.69 1.48 30.06
N ALA A 173 8.14 1.49 28.80
CA ALA A 173 9.48 1.05 28.39
C ALA A 173 10.64 1.93 28.93
N ALA A 174 10.37 3.19 29.27
CA ALA A 174 11.39 4.09 29.84
C ALA A 174 11.64 3.82 31.35
N GLU A 175 10.69 3.18 32.03
CA GLU A 175 10.70 2.92 33.48
C GLU A 175 10.95 1.45 33.84
N ALA A 176 10.52 0.54 32.95
CA ALA A 176 10.81 -0.87 33.03
C ALA A 176 12.31 -1.18 32.89
N ARG A 177 12.72 -2.37 33.32
CA ARG A 177 14.08 -2.91 33.18
C ARG A 177 14.02 -4.33 32.64
N GLY A 178 15.16 -4.86 32.19
CA GLY A 178 15.29 -6.24 31.73
C GLY A 178 14.27 -6.61 30.64
N GLU A 179 13.71 -7.81 30.75
CA GLU A 179 12.77 -8.39 29.80
C GLU A 179 11.48 -7.57 29.63
N THR A 180 10.93 -6.99 30.70
CA THR A 180 9.74 -6.12 30.63
C THR A 180 9.98 -4.90 29.73
N ARG A 181 11.18 -4.30 29.79
CA ARG A 181 11.55 -3.20 28.88
C ARG A 181 11.67 -3.66 27.43
N VAL A 182 12.25 -4.84 27.21
CA VAL A 182 12.38 -5.46 25.88
C VAL A 182 10.99 -5.73 25.28
N ALA A 183 10.10 -6.38 26.03
CA ALA A 183 8.73 -6.66 25.61
C ALA A 183 7.93 -5.38 25.33
N ALA A 184 8.10 -4.33 26.16
CA ALA A 184 7.47 -3.03 25.91
C ALA A 184 7.95 -2.38 24.61
N LEU A 185 9.25 -2.36 24.33
CA LEU A 185 9.79 -1.80 23.09
C LEU A 185 9.33 -2.55 21.85
N ARG A 186 9.33 -3.90 21.89
CA ARG A 186 8.80 -4.74 20.81
C ARG A 186 7.31 -4.51 20.58
N LEU A 187 6.51 -4.40 21.63
CA LEU A 187 5.08 -4.11 21.51
C LEU A 187 4.82 -2.71 20.96
N ALA A 188 5.53 -1.69 21.43
CA ALA A 188 5.47 -0.33 20.88
C ALA A 188 5.83 -0.31 19.38
N ALA A 189 6.80 -1.13 18.96
CA ALA A 189 7.15 -1.29 17.54
C ALA A 189 6.02 -1.91 16.71
N ARG A 190 5.25 -2.86 17.27
CA ARG A 190 4.06 -3.44 16.60
C ARG A 190 2.92 -2.43 16.45
N PHE A 191 2.69 -1.58 17.45
CA PHE A 191 1.73 -0.46 17.32
C PHE A 191 2.22 0.57 16.29
N ALA A 192 3.51 0.93 16.29
CA ALA A 192 4.10 1.85 15.31
C ALA A 192 4.00 1.33 13.86
N GLU A 193 4.26 0.03 13.63
CA GLU A 193 4.08 -0.63 12.32
C GLU A 193 2.64 -0.48 11.81
N TYR A 194 1.67 -0.79 12.67
CA TYR A 194 0.26 -0.69 12.32
C TYR A 194 -0.22 0.77 12.15
N THR A 195 0.36 1.72 12.90
CA THR A 195 0.15 3.17 12.67
C THR A 195 0.67 3.59 11.29
N GLY A 196 1.82 3.07 10.86
CA GLY A 196 2.37 3.29 9.52
C GLY A 196 1.47 2.76 8.41
N TRP A 197 0.79 1.63 8.62
CA TRP A 197 -0.24 1.18 7.69
C TRP A 197 -1.45 2.10 7.66
N MET A 198 -1.93 2.59 8.82
CA MET A 198 -3.06 3.52 8.81
C MET A 198 -2.72 4.85 8.14
N ALA A 199 -1.50 5.37 8.29
CA ALA A 199 -1.03 6.53 7.52
C ALA A 199 -1.01 6.26 6.00
N GLN A 200 -0.54 5.08 5.57
CA GLN A 200 -0.59 4.64 4.16
C GLN A 200 -2.04 4.54 3.65
N GLU A 201 -2.97 4.02 4.46
CA GLU A 201 -4.38 3.94 4.12
C GLU A 201 -5.09 5.31 4.19
N GLN A 202 -4.57 6.28 4.95
CA GLN A 202 -5.01 7.68 4.89
C GLN A 202 -4.52 8.38 3.61
N GLY A 203 -3.37 7.96 3.08
CA GLY A 203 -2.67 8.58 1.95
C GLY A 203 -1.49 9.46 2.34
N ASP A 204 -1.17 9.58 3.64
CA ASP A 204 0.04 10.26 4.10
C ASP A 204 1.24 9.31 4.01
N GLU A 205 1.89 9.30 2.85
CA GLU A 205 3.10 8.50 2.59
C GLU A 205 4.30 8.97 3.45
N GLY A 206 4.33 10.24 3.86
CA GLY A 206 5.37 10.80 4.72
C GLY A 206 5.29 10.23 6.14
N ALA A 207 4.10 10.28 6.75
CA ALA A 207 3.83 9.64 8.03
C ALA A 207 3.95 8.10 7.93
N ALA A 208 3.51 7.47 6.85
CA ALA A 208 3.66 6.02 6.66
C ALA A 208 5.13 5.57 6.69
N TRP A 209 6.00 6.33 6.02
CA TRP A 209 7.44 6.10 6.03
C TRP A 209 8.05 6.38 7.41
N TRP A 210 7.72 7.50 8.04
CA TRP A 210 8.22 7.88 9.36
C TRP A 210 7.82 6.87 10.45
N TRP A 211 6.56 6.40 10.45
CA TRP A 211 6.08 5.37 11.38
C TRP A 211 6.73 4.01 11.12
N THR A 212 6.99 3.67 9.86
CA THR A 212 7.77 2.46 9.52
C THR A 212 9.18 2.54 10.09
N GLN A 213 9.89 3.67 9.94
CA GLN A 213 11.21 3.84 10.54
C GLN A 213 11.14 3.85 12.07
N ARG A 214 10.18 4.55 12.66
CA ARG A 214 9.98 4.58 14.12
C ARG A 214 9.68 3.20 14.72
N ALA A 215 9.04 2.30 13.96
CA ALA A 215 8.89 0.90 14.33
C ALA A 215 10.24 0.15 14.31
N VAL A 216 11.10 0.38 13.31
CA VAL A 216 12.47 -0.17 13.24
C VAL A 216 13.32 0.30 14.42
N ASP A 217 13.27 1.59 14.78
CA ASP A 217 13.99 2.17 15.91
C ASP A 217 13.63 1.46 17.23
N LEU A 218 12.32 1.28 17.46
CA LEU A 218 11.76 0.64 18.66
C LEU A 218 12.07 -0.87 18.71
N ALA A 219 11.93 -1.57 17.58
CA ALA A 219 12.24 -2.99 17.48
C ALA A 219 13.73 -3.27 17.72
N THR A 220 14.61 -2.49 17.09
CA THR A 220 16.07 -2.60 17.26
C THR A 220 16.47 -2.32 18.71
N SER A 221 15.87 -1.29 19.33
CA SER A 221 16.05 -0.97 20.76
C SER A 221 15.55 -2.06 21.71
N GLY A 222 14.62 -2.90 21.24
CA GLY A 222 14.09 -4.08 21.92
C GLY A 222 14.68 -5.41 21.43
N GLY A 223 15.77 -5.41 20.66
CA GLY A 223 16.40 -6.65 20.17
C GLY A 223 15.44 -7.54 19.36
N ASP A 224 14.59 -6.94 18.53
CA ASP A 224 13.80 -7.62 17.50
C ASP A 224 14.45 -7.33 16.14
N HIS A 225 14.93 -8.39 15.49
CA HIS A 225 15.62 -8.34 14.20
C HIS A 225 14.69 -8.62 13.02
N GLU A 226 13.47 -9.10 13.28
CA GLU A 226 12.52 -9.52 12.25
C GLU A 226 11.63 -8.36 11.77
N LEU A 227 11.22 -7.45 12.67
CA LEU A 227 10.52 -6.23 12.25
C LEU A 227 11.38 -5.34 11.32
N PRO A 228 12.69 -5.12 11.56
CA PRO A 228 13.58 -4.47 10.60
C PRO A 228 13.61 -5.11 9.20
N THR A 229 13.46 -6.44 9.09
CA THR A 229 13.28 -7.11 7.80
C THR A 229 11.88 -6.87 7.23
N TYR A 230 10.82 -6.97 8.06
CA TYR A 230 9.45 -6.70 7.62
C TYR A 230 9.22 -5.23 7.17
N ALA A 231 9.99 -4.28 7.70
CA ALA A 231 9.98 -2.89 7.24
C ALA A 231 10.41 -2.73 5.76
N LEU A 232 11.23 -3.65 5.23
CA LEU A 232 11.53 -3.71 3.80
C LEU A 232 10.29 -4.12 2.99
N VAL A 233 9.50 -5.08 3.49
CA VAL A 233 8.20 -5.47 2.91
C VAL A 233 7.21 -4.31 2.93
N ARG A 234 7.18 -3.51 4.01
CA ARG A 234 6.37 -2.28 4.09
C ARG A 234 6.79 -1.27 3.03
N ARG A 235 8.10 -1.02 2.89
CA ARG A 235 8.64 -0.10 1.87
C ARG A 235 8.39 -0.60 0.44
N ALA A 236 8.41 -1.92 0.21
CA ALA A 236 8.01 -2.53 -1.06
C ALA A 236 6.52 -2.31 -1.35
N GLU A 237 5.62 -2.34 -0.34
CA GLU A 237 4.21 -1.97 -0.57
C GLU A 237 4.03 -0.48 -0.91
N LEU A 238 4.80 0.43 -0.32
CA LEU A 238 4.77 1.84 -0.72
C LEU A 238 5.24 2.00 -2.18
N ALA A 239 6.34 1.34 -2.56
CA ALA A 239 6.85 1.34 -3.94
C ALA A 239 5.84 0.76 -4.96
N LEU A 240 5.05 -0.25 -4.57
CA LEU A 240 3.97 -0.84 -5.38
C LEU A 240 2.90 0.21 -5.73
N TYR A 241 2.52 1.08 -4.78
CA TYR A 241 1.58 2.18 -5.04
C TYR A 241 2.21 3.38 -5.78
N ARG A 242 3.55 3.53 -5.75
CA ARG A 242 4.31 4.43 -6.64
C ARG A 242 4.53 3.84 -8.06
N ASP A 243 4.01 2.63 -8.36
CA ASP A 243 4.19 1.89 -9.62
C ASP A 243 5.67 1.49 -9.92
N ASP A 244 6.57 1.57 -8.93
CA ASP A 244 8.01 1.32 -9.05
C ASP A 244 8.35 -0.17 -8.85
N SER A 245 8.16 -0.95 -9.92
CA SER A 245 8.47 -2.38 -9.96
C SER A 245 9.91 -2.72 -9.54
N ARG A 246 10.89 -1.85 -9.83
CA ARG A 246 12.31 -2.11 -9.50
C ARG A 246 12.54 -2.03 -8.00
N SER A 247 12.04 -0.98 -7.35
CA SER A 247 12.13 -0.87 -5.88
C SER A 247 11.28 -1.93 -5.18
N VAL A 248 10.11 -2.30 -5.71
CA VAL A 248 9.30 -3.41 -5.16
C VAL A 248 10.11 -4.71 -5.13
N VAL A 249 10.67 -5.12 -6.28
CA VAL A 249 11.45 -6.36 -6.38
C VAL A 249 12.69 -6.31 -5.49
N ALA A 250 13.51 -5.24 -5.58
CA ALA A 250 14.76 -5.16 -4.81
C ALA A 250 14.55 -5.17 -3.29
N LEU A 251 13.52 -4.47 -2.78
CA LEU A 251 13.18 -4.48 -1.36
C LEU A 251 12.55 -5.81 -0.91
N ALA A 252 11.76 -6.45 -1.77
CA ALA A 252 11.15 -7.74 -1.50
C ALA A 252 12.18 -8.89 -1.49
N GLU A 253 13.08 -8.96 -2.47
CA GLU A 253 14.17 -9.93 -2.49
C GLU A 253 15.11 -9.75 -1.29
N GLN A 254 15.45 -8.49 -0.94
CA GLN A 254 16.24 -8.20 0.27
C GLN A 254 15.50 -8.62 1.55
N ALA A 255 14.17 -8.53 1.60
CA ALA A 255 13.39 -9.00 2.73
C ALA A 255 13.34 -10.53 2.81
N GLU A 256 13.11 -11.22 1.68
CA GLU A 256 13.05 -12.69 1.59
C GLU A 256 14.39 -13.32 2.01
N GLN A 257 15.51 -12.74 1.59
CA GLN A 257 16.87 -13.16 1.97
C GLN A 257 17.24 -12.92 3.44
N ARG A 258 16.49 -12.07 4.16
CA ARG A 258 16.79 -11.62 5.54
C ARG A 258 15.74 -12.05 6.57
N ALA A 259 14.70 -12.77 6.16
CA ALA A 259 13.62 -13.19 7.05
C ALA A 259 14.08 -14.37 7.91
N SER A 260 13.76 -14.32 9.21
CA SER A 260 13.97 -15.43 10.15
C SER A 260 12.70 -16.24 10.40
N SER A 261 11.52 -15.73 10.02
CA SER A 261 10.25 -16.46 9.99
C SER A 261 9.79 -16.73 8.55
N SER A 262 9.16 -17.89 8.33
CA SER A 262 8.47 -18.20 7.07
C SER A 262 7.36 -17.18 6.79
N ARG A 263 6.77 -16.58 7.84
CA ARG A 263 5.72 -15.56 7.71
C ARG A 263 6.20 -14.28 7.03
N VAL A 264 7.35 -13.73 7.42
CA VAL A 264 7.88 -12.51 6.77
C VAL A 264 8.41 -12.85 5.37
N ALA A 265 9.06 -14.01 5.20
CA ALA A 265 9.46 -14.51 3.89
C ALA A 265 8.25 -14.64 2.92
N ALA A 266 7.11 -15.15 3.40
CA ALA A 266 5.89 -15.27 2.60
C ALA A 266 5.33 -13.91 2.17
N PHE A 267 5.37 -12.88 3.03
CA PHE A 267 4.96 -11.52 2.63
C PHE A 267 5.97 -10.86 1.69
N ALA A 268 7.27 -11.13 1.86
CA ALA A 268 8.31 -10.70 0.94
C ALA A 268 8.08 -11.31 -0.46
N ALA A 269 7.88 -12.63 -0.56
CA ALA A 269 7.58 -13.32 -1.81
C ALA A 269 6.29 -12.79 -2.48
N GLN A 270 5.24 -12.45 -1.71
CA GLN A 270 4.04 -11.78 -2.24
C GLN A 270 4.35 -10.39 -2.85
N ARG A 271 5.21 -9.58 -2.22
CA ARG A 271 5.66 -8.30 -2.81
C ARG A 271 6.52 -8.52 -4.04
N ALA A 272 7.43 -9.50 -4.03
CA ALA A 272 8.25 -9.84 -5.19
C ALA A 272 7.36 -10.25 -6.39
N ALA A 273 6.37 -11.12 -6.17
CA ALA A 273 5.39 -11.51 -7.17
C ALA A 273 4.70 -10.31 -7.83
N GLN A 274 4.21 -9.36 -7.02
CA GLN A 274 3.61 -8.13 -7.52
C GLN A 274 4.63 -7.24 -8.25
N GLY A 275 5.86 -7.13 -7.77
CA GLY A 275 6.93 -6.40 -8.46
C GLY A 275 7.24 -6.96 -9.85
N TYR A 276 7.32 -8.29 -9.98
CA TYR A 276 7.48 -8.97 -11.27
C TYR A 276 6.24 -8.77 -12.16
N ALA A 277 5.03 -8.85 -11.61
CA ALA A 277 3.78 -8.57 -12.33
C ALA A 277 3.71 -7.12 -12.85
N LEU A 278 4.07 -6.14 -12.01
CA LEU A 278 4.20 -4.73 -12.40
C LEU A 278 5.22 -4.52 -13.55
N ALA A 279 6.23 -5.39 -13.65
CA ALA A 279 7.25 -5.39 -14.70
C ALA A 279 6.90 -6.27 -15.93
N GLY A 280 5.78 -7.01 -15.89
CA GLY A 280 5.35 -7.93 -16.94
C GLY A 280 6.07 -9.27 -17.01
N ASP A 281 6.80 -9.68 -15.95
CA ASP A 281 7.47 -10.99 -15.88
C ASP A 281 6.57 -12.05 -15.23
N ASP A 282 5.72 -12.67 -16.04
CA ASP A 282 4.80 -13.75 -15.62
C ASP A 282 5.55 -14.94 -15.00
N ARG A 283 6.75 -15.27 -15.49
CA ARG A 283 7.52 -16.42 -14.98
C ARG A 283 8.03 -16.15 -13.57
N ALA A 284 8.71 -15.03 -13.35
CA ALA A 284 9.21 -14.66 -12.03
C ALA A 284 8.04 -14.41 -11.05
N CYS A 285 6.94 -13.83 -11.52
CA CYS A 285 5.71 -13.67 -10.75
C CYS A 285 5.18 -15.01 -10.23
N ARG A 286 4.91 -15.99 -11.10
CA ARG A 286 4.41 -17.32 -10.68
C ARG A 286 5.35 -18.00 -9.72
N GLN A 287 6.66 -18.01 -10.02
CA GLN A 287 7.68 -18.58 -9.14
C GLN A 287 7.74 -17.93 -7.75
N ALA A 288 7.34 -16.65 -7.62
CA ALA A 288 7.24 -15.97 -6.33
C ALA A 288 5.90 -16.26 -5.61
N LEU A 289 4.79 -16.44 -6.34
CA LEU A 289 3.52 -16.91 -5.77
C LEU A 289 3.63 -18.34 -5.22
N ASP A 290 4.30 -19.24 -5.95
CA ASP A 290 4.55 -20.63 -5.52
C ASP A 290 5.38 -20.67 -4.22
N ARG A 291 6.43 -19.84 -4.13
CA ARG A 291 7.19 -19.65 -2.89
C ARG A 291 6.33 -19.06 -1.78
N ALA A 292 5.52 -18.04 -2.06
CA ALA A 292 4.65 -17.43 -1.06
C ALA A 292 3.63 -18.42 -0.47
N ALA A 293 3.00 -19.26 -1.30
CA ALA A 293 2.08 -20.32 -0.85
C ALA A 293 2.80 -21.36 0.03
N THR A 294 3.99 -21.78 -0.40
CA THR A 294 4.85 -22.70 0.36
C THR A 294 5.22 -22.11 1.72
N LEU A 295 5.70 -20.87 1.76
CA LEU A 295 6.15 -20.19 2.98
C LEU A 295 4.98 -19.86 3.92
N MET A 296 3.81 -19.49 3.40
CA MET A 296 2.60 -19.28 4.23
C MET A 296 2.10 -20.58 4.87
N THR A 297 2.27 -21.71 4.18
CA THR A 297 1.95 -23.05 4.73
C THR A 297 2.88 -23.40 5.91
N HIS A 298 4.18 -23.10 5.79
CA HIS A 298 5.13 -23.29 6.91
C HIS A 298 4.85 -22.33 8.07
N ALA A 299 4.54 -21.06 7.76
CA ALA A 299 4.18 -20.03 8.74
C ALA A 299 2.96 -20.38 9.61
N ALA A 300 2.04 -21.22 9.11
CA ALA A 300 0.90 -21.70 9.89
C ALA A 300 1.29 -22.72 10.99
N GLY A 301 2.48 -23.34 10.90
CA GLY A 301 3.06 -24.18 11.94
C GLY A 301 4.02 -23.46 12.89
N GLU A 302 4.43 -22.23 12.57
CA GLU A 302 5.34 -21.43 13.39
C GLU A 302 4.62 -20.80 14.59
N THR A 303 5.04 -21.14 15.82
CA THR A 303 4.57 -20.46 17.04
C THR A 303 5.55 -19.36 17.44
N SER A 304 5.06 -18.13 17.59
CA SER A 304 5.84 -16.99 18.07
C SER A 304 5.25 -16.42 19.37
N ALA A 305 6.14 -15.98 20.27
CA ALA A 305 5.77 -15.29 21.51
C ALA A 305 5.51 -13.78 21.33
N GLU A 306 5.87 -13.22 20.17
CA GLU A 306 5.62 -11.81 19.83
C GLU A 306 4.42 -11.67 18.87
N PRO A 307 3.65 -10.56 18.94
CA PRO A 307 2.52 -10.35 18.05
C PRO A 307 2.93 -10.43 16.58
N ALA A 308 2.19 -11.20 15.79
CA ALA A 308 2.53 -11.48 14.41
C ALA A 308 2.52 -10.23 13.52
N LEU A 309 3.39 -10.19 12.52
CA LEU A 309 3.53 -9.09 11.56
C LEU A 309 2.60 -9.28 10.35
N GLY A 310 2.18 -8.18 9.72
CA GLY A 310 1.27 -8.20 8.56
C GLY A 310 -0.16 -8.69 8.85
N SER A 311 -0.96 -8.83 7.80
CA SER A 311 -2.40 -9.11 7.90
C SER A 311 -2.71 -10.43 8.61
N LEU A 312 -3.58 -10.38 9.62
CA LEU A 312 -4.08 -11.54 10.38
C LEU A 312 -5.54 -11.90 10.04
N THR A 313 -6.22 -11.07 9.26
CA THR A 313 -7.67 -11.20 8.97
C THR A 313 -7.97 -11.95 7.67
N MET A 314 -6.97 -12.11 6.80
CA MET A 314 -7.08 -12.80 5.51
C MET A 314 -6.71 -14.28 5.68
N ARG A 315 -7.60 -15.19 5.26
CA ARG A 315 -7.35 -16.65 5.34
C ARG A 315 -6.33 -17.11 4.29
N ASP A 316 -6.48 -16.64 3.05
CA ASP A 316 -5.50 -16.84 1.99
C ASP A 316 -5.08 -15.49 1.39
N PRO A 317 -4.01 -14.86 1.90
CA PRO A 317 -3.47 -13.63 1.31
C PRO A 317 -2.71 -13.89 0.00
N VAL A 318 -2.34 -15.14 -0.30
CA VAL A 318 -1.61 -15.49 -1.52
C VAL A 318 -2.57 -15.55 -2.71
N ALA A 319 -3.76 -16.14 -2.58
CA ALA A 319 -4.79 -16.13 -3.62
C ALA A 319 -5.22 -14.70 -4.01
N PHE A 320 -5.41 -13.81 -3.03
CA PHE A 320 -5.63 -12.38 -3.27
C PHE A 320 -4.45 -11.71 -4.02
N THR A 321 -3.22 -12.08 -3.68
CA THR A 321 -2.02 -11.61 -4.38
C THR A 321 -1.93 -12.16 -5.81
N THR A 322 -2.29 -13.42 -6.05
CA THR A 322 -2.40 -14.05 -7.38
C THR A 322 -3.41 -13.31 -8.24
N GLY A 323 -4.63 -13.07 -7.73
CA GLY A 323 -5.68 -12.33 -8.44
C GLY A 323 -5.26 -10.89 -8.78
N TRP A 324 -4.49 -10.23 -7.91
CA TRP A 324 -3.88 -8.93 -8.19
C TRP A 324 -2.82 -9.01 -9.30
N CYS A 325 -1.89 -9.97 -9.22
CA CYS A 325 -0.81 -10.15 -10.19
C CYS A 325 -1.35 -10.48 -11.60
N LEU A 326 -2.39 -11.31 -11.69
CA LEU A 326 -3.06 -11.62 -12.96
C LEU A 326 -3.62 -10.37 -13.64
N PHE A 327 -4.14 -9.41 -12.87
CA PHE A 327 -4.58 -8.12 -13.44
C PHE A 327 -3.40 -7.33 -14.01
N ASP A 328 -2.32 -7.16 -13.23
CA ASP A 328 -1.15 -6.36 -13.63
C ASP A 328 -0.40 -7.02 -14.82
N LEU A 329 -0.47 -8.35 -14.96
CA LEU A 329 -0.01 -9.15 -16.10
C LEU A 329 -0.96 -9.15 -17.32
N GLY A 330 -2.06 -8.38 -17.29
CA GLY A 330 -2.98 -8.26 -18.43
C GLY A 330 -3.92 -9.45 -18.66
N ARG A 331 -4.23 -10.23 -17.61
CA ARG A 331 -5.14 -11.39 -17.61
C ARG A 331 -6.41 -11.10 -16.76
N PRO A 332 -7.26 -10.13 -17.17
CA PRO A 332 -8.33 -9.60 -16.33
C PRO A 332 -9.44 -10.61 -16.00
N ALA A 333 -9.78 -11.52 -16.91
CA ALA A 333 -10.82 -12.53 -16.66
C ALA A 333 -10.44 -13.49 -15.53
N GLU A 334 -9.23 -14.04 -15.57
CA GLU A 334 -8.70 -14.95 -14.53
C GLU A 334 -8.47 -14.22 -13.19
N SER A 335 -8.09 -12.94 -13.25
CA SER A 335 -8.07 -12.07 -12.06
C SER A 335 -9.46 -11.92 -11.45
N ALA A 336 -10.50 -11.70 -12.25
CA ALA A 336 -11.87 -11.53 -11.78
C ALA A 336 -12.43 -12.82 -11.16
N GLU A 337 -12.13 -13.98 -11.73
CA GLU A 337 -12.51 -15.29 -11.19
C GLU A 337 -11.93 -15.52 -9.78
N ILE A 338 -10.61 -15.36 -9.61
CA ILE A 338 -9.95 -15.57 -8.32
C ILE A 338 -10.37 -14.52 -7.29
N LEU A 339 -10.41 -13.23 -7.65
CA LEU A 339 -10.78 -12.18 -6.71
C LEU A 339 -12.25 -12.28 -6.27
N GLY A 340 -13.16 -12.67 -7.16
CA GLY A 340 -14.55 -12.96 -6.79
C GLY A 340 -14.65 -14.11 -5.79
N ALA A 341 -14.05 -15.26 -6.14
CA ALA A 341 -14.09 -16.46 -5.31
C ALA A 341 -13.48 -16.28 -3.90
N GLU A 342 -12.49 -15.38 -3.73
CA GLU A 342 -11.96 -15.01 -2.40
C GLU A 342 -12.81 -13.96 -1.68
N LEU A 343 -13.37 -12.96 -2.39
CA LEU A 343 -14.26 -11.96 -1.81
C LEU A 343 -15.53 -12.57 -1.22
N ASP A 344 -16.09 -13.60 -1.85
CA ASP A 344 -17.28 -14.31 -1.34
C ASP A 344 -16.99 -15.08 -0.04
N ARG A 345 -15.71 -15.42 0.23
CA ARG A 345 -15.25 -16.07 1.46
C ARG A 345 -14.85 -15.09 2.58
N LEU A 346 -14.75 -13.79 2.32
CA LEU A 346 -14.42 -12.79 3.35
C LEU A 346 -15.64 -12.40 4.21
N PRO A 347 -15.53 -12.38 5.55
CA PRO A 347 -16.58 -11.87 6.43
C PRO A 347 -17.02 -10.46 6.05
N ALA A 348 -18.33 -10.19 6.12
CA ALA A 348 -18.92 -8.91 5.72
C ALA A 348 -18.35 -7.69 6.47
N THR A 349 -17.86 -7.90 7.70
CA THR A 349 -17.23 -6.88 8.56
C THR A 349 -15.84 -6.44 8.13
N MET A 350 -15.20 -7.12 7.16
CA MET A 350 -13.83 -6.81 6.69
C MET A 350 -13.82 -5.66 5.66
N HIS A 351 -14.52 -4.56 5.96
CA HIS A 351 -14.91 -3.53 4.98
C HIS A 351 -13.74 -2.97 4.17
N ARG A 352 -12.57 -2.66 4.76
CA ARG A 352 -11.41 -2.16 3.98
C ARG A 352 -10.84 -3.23 3.05
N THR A 353 -10.69 -4.47 3.53
CA THR A 353 -10.18 -5.57 2.70
C THR A 353 -11.16 -5.89 1.56
N ARG A 354 -12.47 -5.93 1.83
CA ARG A 354 -13.52 -6.09 0.81
C ARG A 354 -13.52 -4.93 -0.20
N SER A 355 -13.37 -3.69 0.26
CA SER A 355 -13.32 -2.51 -0.62
C SER A 355 -12.07 -2.53 -1.52
N ARG A 356 -10.90 -2.90 -0.98
CA ARG A 356 -9.62 -2.90 -1.71
C ARG A 356 -9.61 -3.94 -2.83
N TYR A 357 -9.94 -5.20 -2.52
CA TYR A 357 -10.00 -6.24 -3.55
C TYR A 357 -11.26 -6.16 -4.40
N GLY A 358 -12.36 -5.58 -3.90
CA GLY A 358 -13.56 -5.28 -4.69
C GLY A 358 -13.31 -4.21 -5.75
N ALA A 359 -12.55 -3.15 -5.44
CA ALA A 359 -12.14 -2.16 -6.44
C ALA A 359 -11.26 -2.80 -7.54
N ARG A 360 -10.32 -3.67 -7.15
CA ARG A 360 -9.49 -4.46 -8.08
C ARG A 360 -10.33 -5.45 -8.92
N LEU A 361 -11.34 -6.10 -8.36
CA LEU A 361 -12.29 -6.97 -9.06
C LEU A 361 -13.14 -6.17 -10.07
N ALA A 362 -13.73 -5.04 -9.67
CA ALA A 362 -14.49 -4.19 -10.59
C ALA A 362 -13.60 -3.66 -11.73
N LEU A 363 -12.33 -3.35 -11.44
CA LEU A 363 -11.33 -3.01 -12.46
C LEU A 363 -11.00 -4.20 -13.39
N ALA A 364 -10.90 -5.42 -12.87
CA ALA A 364 -10.70 -6.62 -13.67
C ALA A 364 -11.89 -6.87 -14.60
N LEU A 365 -13.12 -6.91 -14.08
CA LEU A 365 -14.37 -7.06 -14.85
C LEU A 365 -14.54 -5.97 -15.93
N ALA A 366 -14.20 -4.71 -15.61
CA ALA A 366 -14.24 -3.61 -16.59
C ALA A 366 -13.18 -3.72 -17.71
N ASN A 367 -12.15 -4.56 -17.55
CA ASN A 367 -11.16 -4.87 -18.59
C ASN A 367 -11.39 -6.25 -19.25
N SER A 368 -12.19 -7.16 -18.67
CA SER A 368 -12.72 -8.34 -19.38
C SER A 368 -13.91 -8.00 -20.29
N GLY A 369 -14.61 -6.90 -20.01
CA GLY A 369 -15.77 -6.41 -20.76
C GLY A 369 -17.11 -6.65 -20.06
N GLU A 370 -17.09 -7.17 -18.83
CA GLU A 370 -18.28 -7.49 -18.02
C GLU A 370 -18.77 -6.25 -17.25
N LEU A 371 -19.23 -5.24 -18.00
CA LEU A 371 -19.50 -3.89 -17.49
C LEU A 371 -20.60 -3.85 -16.41
N GLU A 372 -21.65 -4.67 -16.56
CA GLU A 372 -22.77 -4.77 -15.61
C GLU A 372 -22.26 -5.29 -14.26
N ARG A 373 -21.53 -6.41 -14.28
CA ARG A 373 -20.90 -7.01 -13.08
C ARG A 373 -19.88 -6.07 -12.46
N ALA A 374 -19.10 -5.36 -13.28
CA ALA A 374 -18.17 -4.33 -12.80
C ALA A 374 -18.90 -3.20 -12.05
N CYS A 375 -20.07 -2.78 -12.54
CA CYS A 375 -20.89 -1.73 -11.91
C CYS A 375 -21.69 -2.22 -10.70
N GLU A 376 -22.02 -3.52 -10.62
CA GLU A 376 -22.56 -4.17 -9.41
C GLU A 376 -21.52 -4.19 -8.29
N VAL A 377 -20.32 -4.73 -8.55
CA VAL A 377 -19.21 -4.76 -7.58
C VAL A 377 -18.82 -3.34 -7.16
N LEU A 378 -18.74 -2.40 -8.12
CA LEU A 378 -18.45 -1.00 -7.84
C LEU A 378 -19.47 -0.36 -6.88
N ARG A 379 -20.77 -0.61 -7.02
CA ARG A 379 -21.78 -0.06 -6.10
C ARG A 379 -21.54 -0.53 -4.66
N SER A 380 -21.33 -1.84 -4.45
CA SER A 380 -21.03 -2.39 -3.13
C SER A 380 -19.70 -1.86 -2.56
N VAL A 381 -18.70 -1.59 -3.41
CA VAL A 381 -17.45 -0.94 -3.00
C VAL A 381 -17.67 0.52 -2.61
N LEU A 382 -18.50 1.29 -3.34
CA LEU A 382 -18.74 2.71 -3.03
C LEU A 382 -19.52 2.90 -1.72
N GLU A 383 -20.48 2.00 -1.43
CA GLU A 383 -21.16 1.93 -0.13
C GLU A 383 -20.14 1.80 1.01
N GLN A 384 -19.21 0.82 0.92
CA GLN A 384 -18.23 0.54 1.98
C GLN A 384 -17.06 1.53 2.02
N ALA A 385 -16.64 2.07 0.87
CA ALA A 385 -15.55 3.04 0.76
C ALA A 385 -15.86 4.34 1.54
N SER A 386 -17.13 4.71 1.63
CA SER A 386 -17.59 5.88 2.41
C SER A 386 -17.33 5.75 3.92
N THR A 387 -17.17 4.54 4.44
CA THR A 387 -16.93 4.26 5.87
C THR A 387 -15.45 4.09 6.21
N VAL A 388 -14.64 3.52 5.29
CA VAL A 388 -13.26 3.09 5.59
C VAL A 388 -12.16 4.03 5.09
N ASP A 389 -12.56 5.07 4.35
CA ASP A 389 -11.76 6.16 3.75
C ASP A 389 -10.33 5.79 3.33
N SER A 390 -10.17 4.70 2.57
CA SER A 390 -8.86 4.17 2.19
C SER A 390 -8.33 4.79 0.89
N ALA A 391 -7.18 5.46 0.96
CA ALA A 391 -6.41 5.94 -0.19
C ALA A 391 -5.97 4.80 -1.12
N THR A 392 -5.73 3.59 -0.61
CA THR A 392 -5.38 2.42 -1.45
C THR A 392 -6.60 1.90 -2.23
N VAL A 393 -7.81 2.01 -1.69
CA VAL A 393 -9.07 1.83 -2.44
C VAL A 393 -9.24 2.95 -3.47
N ARG A 394 -9.01 4.21 -3.08
CA ARG A 394 -9.11 5.37 -3.99
C ARG A 394 -8.12 5.29 -5.17
N HIS A 395 -6.98 4.62 -5.03
CA HIS A 395 -6.04 4.32 -6.14
C HIS A 395 -6.73 3.47 -7.23
N ASP A 396 -7.27 2.30 -6.88
CA ASP A 396 -7.93 1.42 -7.85
C ASP A 396 -9.23 2.04 -8.41
N LEU A 397 -9.98 2.79 -7.60
CA LEU A 397 -11.14 3.55 -8.06
C LEU A 397 -10.76 4.65 -9.09
N ARG A 398 -9.61 5.31 -8.94
CA ARG A 398 -9.05 6.24 -9.96
C ARG A 398 -8.68 5.51 -11.25
N HIS A 399 -8.22 4.25 -11.18
CA HIS A 399 -7.94 3.43 -12.36
C HIS A 399 -9.25 3.01 -13.06
N LEU A 400 -10.25 2.58 -12.30
CA LEU A 400 -11.57 2.20 -12.80
C LEU A 400 -12.31 3.38 -13.45
N SER A 401 -12.25 4.58 -12.85
CA SER A 401 -12.79 5.81 -13.45
C SER A 401 -12.14 6.15 -14.80
N ARG A 402 -10.87 5.78 -15.04
CA ARG A 402 -10.22 5.94 -16.35
C ARG A 402 -10.74 4.90 -17.36
N THR A 403 -10.84 3.63 -16.96
CA THR A 403 -11.37 2.53 -17.80
C THR A 403 -12.81 2.78 -18.24
N LEU A 404 -13.70 3.11 -17.30
CA LEU A 404 -15.14 3.26 -17.56
C LEU A 404 -15.51 4.48 -18.43
N ARG A 405 -14.63 5.46 -18.61
CA ARG A 405 -14.91 6.66 -19.45
C ARG A 405 -15.23 6.34 -20.91
N ARG A 406 -14.70 5.23 -21.44
CA ARG A 406 -15.01 4.73 -22.79
C ARG A 406 -16.49 4.31 -22.91
N TRP A 407 -17.03 3.78 -21.84
CA TRP A 407 -18.34 3.12 -21.77
C TRP A 407 -19.42 4.01 -21.12
N ARG A 408 -19.19 5.32 -21.03
CA ARG A 408 -20.09 6.31 -20.37
C ARG A 408 -21.53 6.39 -20.92
N THR A 409 -21.79 5.73 -22.04
CA THR A 409 -23.10 5.60 -22.70
C THR A 409 -23.87 4.35 -22.30
N GLU A 410 -23.19 3.34 -21.75
CA GLU A 410 -23.83 2.11 -21.27
C GLU A 410 -24.56 2.41 -19.95
N GLY A 411 -25.79 1.91 -19.78
CA GLY A 411 -26.69 2.31 -18.69
C GLY A 411 -26.07 2.16 -17.29
N ALA A 412 -25.57 0.96 -16.96
CA ALA A 412 -24.95 0.67 -15.67
C ALA A 412 -23.72 1.56 -15.38
N VAL A 413 -22.95 1.94 -16.41
CA VAL A 413 -21.80 2.82 -16.29
C VAL A 413 -22.23 4.28 -16.13
N ASN A 414 -23.30 4.69 -16.81
CA ASN A 414 -23.89 6.02 -16.71
C ASN A 414 -24.44 6.28 -15.29
N GLU A 415 -25.06 5.27 -14.67
CA GLU A 415 -25.54 5.30 -13.28
C GLU A 415 -24.41 5.27 -12.24
N ALA A 416 -23.38 4.44 -12.44
CA ALA A 416 -22.32 4.26 -11.45
C ALA A 416 -21.24 5.36 -11.48
N MET A 417 -20.96 5.97 -12.65
CA MET A 417 -19.90 6.97 -12.80
C MET A 417 -20.10 8.24 -11.93
N PRO A 418 -21.31 8.82 -11.77
CA PRO A 418 -21.53 9.95 -10.86
C PRO A 418 -21.16 9.63 -9.41
N LEU A 419 -21.54 8.46 -8.90
CA LEU A 419 -21.25 8.01 -7.53
C LEU A 419 -19.74 7.82 -7.31
N LEU A 420 -19.08 7.18 -8.28
CA LEU A 420 -17.62 7.02 -8.31
C LEU A 420 -16.90 8.38 -8.33
N LEU A 421 -17.38 9.35 -9.10
CA LEU A 421 -16.80 10.69 -9.16
C LEU A 421 -17.05 11.50 -7.89
N ASP A 422 -18.11 11.24 -7.13
CA ASP A 422 -18.35 11.91 -5.84
C ASP A 422 -17.38 11.42 -4.76
N VAL A 423 -17.24 10.09 -4.59
CA VAL A 423 -16.26 9.50 -3.67
C VAL A 423 -14.83 9.95 -3.99
N LEU A 424 -14.48 10.08 -5.27
CA LEU A 424 -13.17 10.60 -5.71
C LEU A 424 -13.01 12.13 -5.61
N ARG A 425 -14.07 12.89 -5.27
CA ARG A 425 -14.03 14.35 -5.06
C ARG A 425 -13.91 14.76 -3.60
N ARG A 426 -14.52 14.01 -2.68
CA ARG A 426 -14.47 14.31 -1.24
C ARG A 426 -13.02 14.38 -0.71
N ASP A 427 -12.16 13.51 -1.24
CA ASP A 427 -10.70 13.45 -1.02
C ASP A 427 -9.91 14.69 -1.52
N ASN A 428 -10.49 15.52 -2.39
CA ASN A 428 -9.85 16.72 -2.95
C ASN A 428 -10.26 18.02 -2.23
N GLN A 429 -11.18 17.97 -1.26
CA GLN A 429 -11.42 19.10 -0.36
C GLN A 429 -10.50 18.94 0.86
N PRO A 430 -9.75 19.97 1.28
CA PRO A 430 -9.23 19.99 2.65
C PRO A 430 -10.43 19.92 3.61
N PRO A 431 -10.25 19.44 4.86
CA PRO A 431 -11.31 19.45 5.86
C PRO A 431 -11.91 20.86 5.93
N SER A 432 -13.23 20.93 5.82
CA SER A 432 -13.94 22.20 5.62
C SER A 432 -13.68 23.15 6.78
N ASP A 433 -13.04 24.29 6.50
CA ASP A 433 -13.02 25.48 7.37
C ASP A 433 -14.47 25.94 7.60
N TYR A 434 -15.14 25.32 8.57
CA TYR A 434 -16.49 25.68 9.00
C TYR A 434 -16.43 27.02 9.75
N ARG A 435 -16.50 28.10 8.97
CA ARG A 435 -16.71 29.46 9.47
C ARG A 435 -18.07 29.56 10.16
N LEU A 436 -18.06 29.53 11.48
CA LEU A 436 -19.10 30.02 12.38
C LEU A 436 -18.44 30.88 13.46
#